data_AF-B9SJS6-F1
#
_entry.id   AF-B9SJS6-F1
#
_cell.length_a   1.000
_cell.length_b   1.000
_cell.length_c   1.000
_cell.angle_alpha   90.00
_cell.angle_beta   90.00
_cell.angle_gamma   90.00
#
_symmetry.space_group_name_H-M   'P 1'
#
loop_
_entity.id
_entity.type
_entity.pdbx_description
1 polymer ?
#
loop_
_entity_poly.entity_id
_entity_poly.type
_entity_poly.pdbx_seq_one_letter_code
_entity_poly.pdbx_strand_id
1 'polypeptide(L)'
;MGQICQICKRRRGRRANLLAGGEAEQKLPLVPLLPPPLKMSSNDDDEKIVTRSRPTPPIVPARVKLRSINNDMAPLEESKLKVMLELTGGDSSSYGRPGLDLVAVLDVSRSMEGDKMEKMKTAMLFIIKKLGPTDRLSIVTFSGGANRLCPLRQTTGKSQEEFENLINGLNADGATNITAGLQTALKVLKGRSFNGERVVGIMLMSDGEQNAGSDATGVSVGNVPIHTFGFGINHEPKGLKAIAHNSIGGTFSDVQNIDSLTKAFAQCLAGLLTVVVQDLKMTIAQPKDESKIQQVSAGSYPQTRDDVAGSVTVTFGDLYSKEVRKVIVDLLLPSASKGWGGNVLEITYAYSTRGKLFEAPPATLTVRRTVASPVQEERPEVITEETRLRTAGMMKEARAMADNNKLYDARDKLVEAENLLEDVVDDGHNPVIEMLRLELQQLLKLMKSQETYEKQGRPFALSSETSHDRQRFASRGDLETLRLFATPRMDKYLEQAKAFDEDPSKPPPSVLKEELIEALRFLIQAAIQSLQAIEKIINS
;
A
#
# COMPACT_ATOMS: atom_id res chain seq x y z
N MET A 1 -3.59 -58.24 -6.61
CA MET A 1 -3.73 -59.65 -7.04
C MET A 1 -5.19 -60.05 -6.87
N GLY A 2 -5.81 -60.65 -7.88
CA GLY A 2 -7.23 -60.99 -7.93
C GLY A 2 -7.70 -61.09 -9.39
N GLN A 3 -8.22 -62.23 -9.82
CA GLN A 3 -8.50 -62.58 -11.23
C GLN A 3 -10.00 -62.50 -11.59
N ILE A 4 -10.31 -62.84 -12.87
CA ILE A 4 -11.62 -63.14 -13.53
C ILE A 4 -12.18 -61.93 -14.32
N CYS A 5 -12.47 -61.97 -15.63
CA CYS A 5 -12.42 -63.08 -16.61
C CYS A 5 -12.01 -62.71 -18.07
N GLN A 6 -12.46 -63.54 -19.02
CA GLN A 6 -12.11 -63.69 -20.45
C GLN A 6 -13.11 -63.06 -21.45
N ILE A 7 -12.65 -62.88 -22.72
CA ILE A 7 -13.16 -63.51 -23.99
C ILE A 7 -12.55 -62.70 -25.17
N CYS A 8 -11.59 -63.15 -25.99
CA CYS A 8 -11.43 -64.32 -26.88
C CYS A 8 -11.95 -64.11 -28.33
N LYS A 9 -11.02 -63.90 -29.28
CA LYS A 9 -11.02 -64.55 -30.62
C LYS A 9 -9.67 -64.42 -31.37
N ARG A 10 -9.15 -65.54 -31.86
CA ARG A 10 -7.96 -65.66 -32.73
C ARG A 10 -8.36 -65.67 -34.22
N ARG A 11 -7.42 -65.31 -35.12
CA ARG A 11 -7.15 -66.12 -36.34
C ARG A 11 -5.74 -65.87 -36.92
N ARG A 12 -5.12 -66.97 -37.37
CA ARG A 12 -3.88 -67.06 -38.20
C ARG A 12 -4.25 -66.71 -39.66
N GLY A 13 -3.37 -66.40 -40.63
CA GLY A 13 -1.91 -66.50 -40.80
C GLY A 13 -1.56 -66.99 -42.24
N ARG A 14 -0.27 -66.94 -42.65
CA ARG A 14 0.33 -67.18 -44.02
C ARG A 14 0.47 -65.89 -44.85
N ARG A 15 1.65 -65.44 -45.33
CA ARG A 15 2.79 -66.00 -46.12
C ARG A 15 2.47 -66.36 -47.59
N ALA A 16 2.96 -65.53 -48.52
CA ALA A 16 3.94 -65.89 -49.57
C ALA A 16 4.44 -64.64 -50.34
N ASN A 17 5.69 -64.65 -50.82
CA ASN A 17 6.33 -63.58 -51.61
C ASN A 17 6.11 -63.74 -53.12
N LEU A 18 6.39 -62.70 -53.92
CA LEU A 18 6.96 -62.86 -55.27
C LEU A 18 8.01 -61.78 -55.61
N LEU A 19 8.83 -62.06 -56.64
CA LEU A 19 10.12 -61.46 -57.03
C LEU A 19 10.21 -61.44 -58.59
N ALA A 20 11.03 -60.65 -59.29
CA ALA A 20 11.86 -59.47 -58.97
C ALA A 20 12.37 -58.82 -60.29
N GLY A 21 13.00 -57.63 -60.22
CA GLY A 21 13.72 -56.99 -61.35
C GLY A 21 12.96 -55.85 -62.04
N GLY A 22 13.62 -54.87 -62.66
CA GLY A 22 15.07 -54.59 -62.77
C GLY A 22 15.38 -53.39 -63.68
N GLU A 23 16.63 -52.89 -63.66
CA GLU A 23 17.30 -52.05 -64.70
C GLU A 23 16.70 -50.65 -65.03
N ALA A 24 17.35 -49.69 -65.70
CA ALA A 24 18.74 -49.20 -65.69
C ALA A 24 18.82 -47.77 -66.38
N GLU A 25 19.96 -47.08 -66.23
CA GLU A 25 20.50 -45.97 -67.09
C GLU A 25 19.78 -44.59 -67.35
N GLN A 26 20.34 -43.55 -66.71
CA GLN A 26 20.99 -42.34 -67.29
C GLN A 26 20.38 -41.38 -68.37
N LYS A 27 20.46 -40.06 -68.03
CA LYS A 27 20.79 -38.81 -68.80
C LYS A 27 19.71 -37.80 -69.30
N LEU A 28 19.71 -36.63 -68.63
CA LEU A 28 19.67 -35.21 -69.14
C LEU A 28 18.47 -34.69 -69.99
N PRO A 29 18.24 -33.35 -70.11
CA PRO A 29 18.43 -32.21 -69.18
C PRO A 29 17.14 -31.33 -69.05
N LEU A 30 17.10 -30.29 -68.17
CA LEU A 30 16.42 -28.96 -68.35
C LEU A 30 16.25 -28.16 -67.03
N VAL A 31 15.92 -26.85 -67.16
CA VAL A 31 15.99 -25.75 -66.16
C VAL A 31 14.79 -24.79 -66.42
N PRO A 32 14.37 -23.82 -65.57
CA PRO A 32 14.07 -23.80 -64.12
C PRO A 32 12.58 -23.41 -63.81
N LEU A 33 12.04 -23.70 -62.62
CA LEU A 33 10.79 -23.05 -62.14
C LEU A 33 10.72 -22.86 -60.61
N LEU A 34 10.10 -21.74 -60.19
CA LEU A 34 9.83 -21.36 -58.78
C LEU A 34 8.63 -22.10 -58.18
N PRO A 35 8.58 -22.29 -56.84
CA PRO A 35 7.35 -22.58 -56.10
C PRO A 35 6.78 -21.33 -55.36
N PRO A 36 5.47 -21.06 -55.45
CA PRO A 36 4.71 -20.15 -54.58
C PRO A 36 3.79 -20.94 -53.59
N PRO A 37 3.03 -20.30 -52.67
CA PRO A 37 3.22 -19.01 -52.01
C PRO A 37 3.17 -19.10 -50.46
N LEU A 38 3.39 -17.95 -49.80
CA LEU A 38 3.30 -17.76 -48.34
C LEU A 38 1.90 -18.01 -47.73
N LYS A 39 1.88 -18.44 -46.46
CA LYS A 39 0.81 -18.13 -45.49
C LYS A 39 1.42 -17.67 -44.16
N MET A 40 0.75 -16.71 -43.53
CA MET A 40 1.22 -15.93 -42.39
C MET A 40 0.94 -16.61 -41.03
N SER A 41 1.82 -16.41 -40.05
CA SER A 41 1.43 -16.25 -38.64
C SER A 41 2.51 -15.52 -37.83
N SER A 42 2.09 -14.50 -37.07
CA SER A 42 2.73 -13.94 -35.85
C SER A 42 4.25 -13.69 -35.86
N ASN A 43 4.64 -12.42 -36.00
CA ASN A 43 5.94 -11.92 -35.56
C ASN A 43 5.91 -11.69 -34.03
N ASP A 44 6.69 -12.47 -33.29
CA ASP A 44 7.22 -12.12 -31.97
C ASP A 44 8.71 -12.55 -32.00
N ASP A 45 9.65 -11.61 -32.07
CA ASP A 45 11.07 -11.82 -31.77
C ASP A 45 11.81 -10.45 -31.75
N ASP A 46 12.04 -9.91 -30.55
CA ASP A 46 12.90 -8.74 -30.32
C ASP A 46 14.38 -9.16 -30.31
N GLU A 47 15.16 -8.72 -31.30
CA GLU A 47 16.60 -8.96 -31.34
C GLU A 47 17.36 -8.20 -30.23
N LYS A 48 18.13 -8.95 -29.42
CA LYS A 48 19.01 -8.37 -28.39
C LYS A 48 20.39 -8.01 -28.95
N ILE A 49 20.62 -6.72 -29.18
CA ILE A 49 21.96 -6.19 -29.44
C ILE A 49 22.76 -6.15 -28.13
N VAL A 50 23.89 -6.87 -28.07
CA VAL A 50 24.80 -6.91 -26.92
C VAL A 50 25.98 -5.95 -27.14
N THR A 51 25.94 -4.78 -26.51
CA THR A 51 27.10 -3.88 -26.38
C THR A 51 27.66 -3.93 -24.97
N ARG A 52 28.91 -4.42 -24.83
CA ARG A 52 29.62 -4.46 -23.54
C ARG A 52 30.26 -3.11 -23.23
N SER A 53 29.61 -2.30 -22.41
CA SER A 53 30.26 -1.26 -21.60
C SER A 53 29.89 -1.50 -20.14
N ARG A 54 30.88 -1.53 -19.24
CA ARG A 54 30.60 -1.52 -17.79
C ARG A 54 30.13 -0.11 -17.43
N PRO A 55 28.88 0.11 -16.99
CA PRO A 55 28.52 1.37 -16.39
C PRO A 55 29.12 1.36 -14.97
N THR A 56 29.87 2.40 -14.63
CA THR A 56 29.89 2.87 -13.24
C THR A 56 28.42 3.03 -12.84
N PRO A 57 27.93 2.45 -11.74
CA PRO A 57 26.53 2.61 -11.38
C PRO A 57 26.24 4.11 -11.25
N PRO A 58 25.26 4.66 -12.01
CA PRO A 58 24.89 6.04 -11.80
C PRO A 58 24.47 6.18 -10.34
N ILE A 59 24.89 7.27 -9.69
CA ILE A 59 24.43 7.60 -8.34
C ILE A 59 22.91 7.67 -8.43
N VAL A 60 22.21 6.68 -7.87
CA VAL A 60 20.75 6.61 -7.91
C VAL A 60 20.23 7.50 -6.78
N PRO A 61 19.54 8.63 -7.05
CA PRO A 61 18.88 9.39 -5.99
C PRO A 61 18.02 8.49 -5.10
N ALA A 62 18.29 8.46 -3.80
CA ALA A 62 17.71 7.48 -2.90
C ALA A 62 16.17 7.51 -2.91
N ARG A 63 15.54 6.38 -3.26
CA ARG A 63 14.07 6.22 -3.29
C ARG A 63 13.43 6.20 -1.90
N VAL A 64 14.24 5.98 -0.88
CA VAL A 64 13.89 6.05 0.54
C VAL A 64 14.97 6.87 1.21
N LYS A 65 14.57 7.83 2.04
CA LYS A 65 15.48 8.62 2.87
C LYS A 65 15.31 8.18 4.33
N LEU A 66 16.41 7.77 4.96
CA LEU A 66 16.47 7.55 6.40
C LEU A 66 16.91 8.84 7.11
N ARG A 67 16.26 9.17 8.23
CA ARG A 67 16.68 10.19 9.20
C ARG A 67 16.59 9.58 10.60
N SER A 68 17.64 9.77 11.41
CA SER A 68 17.65 9.43 12.83
C SER A 68 17.50 10.70 13.67
N ILE A 69 16.71 10.65 14.73
CA ILE A 69 16.43 11.76 15.65
C ILE A 69 16.54 11.22 17.08
N ASN A 70 17.47 11.76 17.84
CA ASN A 70 17.80 11.36 19.20
C ASN A 70 18.64 12.45 19.87
N ASN A 71 18.78 12.33 21.19
CA ASN A 71 19.74 13.08 21.97
C ASN A 71 21.18 12.58 21.69
N ASP A 72 22.13 13.52 21.57
CA ASP A 72 23.47 13.28 21.02
C ASP A 72 24.53 12.97 22.09
N MET A 73 24.21 13.26 23.36
CA MET A 73 25.04 12.97 24.53
C MET A 73 24.29 12.09 25.54
N ALA A 74 25.03 11.24 26.24
CA ALA A 74 24.51 10.40 27.32
C ALA A 74 25.55 10.28 28.46
N PRO A 75 25.16 10.08 29.73
CA PRO A 75 26.10 9.93 30.84
C PRO A 75 26.99 8.68 30.67
N LEU A 76 28.10 8.57 31.43
CA LEU A 76 28.90 7.33 31.44
C LEU A 76 28.20 6.16 32.15
N GLU A 77 27.27 6.44 33.04
CA GLU A 77 26.48 5.44 33.77
C GLU A 77 25.47 4.71 32.86
N GLU A 78 24.90 3.61 33.34
CA GLU A 78 23.81 2.94 32.63
C GLU A 78 22.63 3.89 32.44
N SER A 79 22.20 4.08 31.19
CA SER A 79 21.21 5.10 30.85
C SER A 79 20.32 4.67 29.69
N LYS A 80 19.05 5.08 29.73
CA LYS A 80 18.15 4.90 28.58
C LYS A 80 18.39 5.98 27.53
N LEU A 81 18.21 5.63 26.27
CA LEU A 81 18.17 6.55 25.14
C LEU A 81 17.02 6.18 24.20
N LYS A 82 16.26 7.17 23.75
CA LYS A 82 15.27 7.00 22.69
C LYS A 82 15.86 7.42 21.35
N VAL A 83 15.54 6.65 20.32
CA VAL A 83 15.90 6.96 18.93
C VAL A 83 14.67 6.83 18.06
N MET A 84 14.24 7.93 17.43
CA MET A 84 13.26 7.86 16.36
C MET A 84 13.95 7.73 15.00
N LEU A 85 13.60 6.68 14.27
CA LEU A 85 14.02 6.41 12.91
C LEU A 85 12.87 6.74 11.96
N GLU A 86 13.11 7.62 11.00
CA GLU A 86 12.14 8.09 10.02
C GLU A 86 12.57 7.63 8.61
N LEU A 87 11.73 6.83 7.95
CA LEU A 87 11.84 6.49 6.53
C LEU A 87 10.83 7.30 5.72
N THR A 88 11.33 8.08 4.77
CA THR A 88 10.50 8.95 3.92
C THR A 88 10.65 8.56 2.45
N GLY A 89 9.52 8.38 1.76
CA GLY A 89 9.49 8.05 0.34
C GLY A 89 10.00 9.19 -0.54
N GLY A 90 10.93 8.87 -1.45
CA GLY A 90 11.48 9.82 -2.42
C GLY A 90 10.45 10.29 -3.46
N ASP A 91 10.86 11.19 -4.35
CA ASP A 91 9.97 11.72 -5.40
C ASP A 91 9.71 10.69 -6.51
N SER A 92 8.42 10.44 -6.79
CA SER A 92 7.98 9.59 -7.90
C SER A 92 8.29 10.16 -9.29
N SER A 93 8.43 11.48 -9.42
CA SER A 93 8.63 12.18 -10.70
C SER A 93 9.97 11.87 -11.37
N SER A 94 11.00 11.52 -10.61
CA SER A 94 12.37 11.33 -11.12
C SER A 94 12.59 10.04 -11.92
N TYR A 95 11.62 9.12 -11.95
CA TYR A 95 11.85 7.75 -12.43
C TYR A 95 10.75 7.14 -13.31
N GLY A 96 9.60 7.82 -13.42
CA GLY A 96 8.36 7.22 -13.90
C GLY A 96 7.80 6.18 -12.91
N ARG A 97 6.49 6.18 -12.70
CA ARG A 97 5.86 5.21 -11.80
C ARG A 97 5.80 3.81 -12.42
N PRO A 98 5.83 2.73 -11.62
CA PRO A 98 5.36 1.42 -12.08
C PRO A 98 3.89 1.49 -12.49
N GLY A 99 3.47 0.61 -13.41
CA GLY A 99 2.06 0.46 -13.73
C GLY A 99 1.31 -0.27 -12.62
N LEU A 100 0.07 0.13 -12.36
CA LEU A 100 -0.83 -0.44 -11.36
C LEU A 100 -1.69 -1.56 -11.96
N ASP A 101 -1.84 -2.66 -11.25
CA ASP A 101 -2.89 -3.67 -11.47
C ASP A 101 -3.94 -3.53 -10.37
N LEU A 102 -5.04 -2.86 -10.69
CA LEU A 102 -6.14 -2.59 -9.77
C LEU A 102 -7.29 -3.56 -10.00
N VAL A 103 -7.81 -4.15 -8.94
CA VAL A 103 -9.11 -4.84 -8.94
C VAL A 103 -10.08 -4.07 -8.05
N ALA A 104 -11.13 -3.53 -8.67
CA ALA A 104 -12.27 -2.95 -7.95
C ALA A 104 -13.27 -4.06 -7.63
N VAL A 105 -13.63 -4.20 -6.35
CA VAL A 105 -14.57 -5.19 -5.82
C VAL A 105 -15.75 -4.42 -5.23
N LEU A 106 -16.87 -4.44 -5.95
CA LEU A 106 -17.98 -3.52 -5.73
C LEU A 106 -19.23 -4.28 -5.28
N ASP A 107 -19.79 -3.85 -4.16
CA ASP A 107 -21.09 -4.28 -3.70
C ASP A 107 -22.17 -3.78 -4.66
N VAL A 108 -23.02 -4.71 -5.12
CA VAL A 108 -24.22 -4.42 -5.91
C VAL A 108 -25.45 -5.10 -5.30
N SER A 109 -25.41 -5.39 -4.00
CA SER A 109 -26.57 -5.89 -3.25
C SER A 109 -27.68 -4.86 -3.12
N ARG A 110 -28.88 -5.28 -2.69
CA ARG A 110 -30.08 -4.42 -2.65
C ARG A 110 -29.92 -3.16 -1.77
N SER A 111 -29.04 -3.17 -0.77
CA SER A 111 -28.79 -2.00 0.09
C SER A 111 -28.18 -0.80 -0.65
N MET A 112 -27.60 -1.03 -1.84
CA MET A 112 -27.03 -0.02 -2.72
C MET A 112 -28.05 0.69 -3.62
N GLU A 113 -29.34 0.35 -3.61
CA GLU A 113 -30.36 1.03 -4.42
C GLU A 113 -30.40 2.55 -4.20
N GLY A 114 -30.75 3.30 -5.25
CA GLY A 114 -30.84 4.77 -5.22
C GLY A 114 -29.47 5.48 -5.23
N ASP A 115 -29.36 6.56 -4.47
CA ASP A 115 -28.22 7.50 -4.52
C ASP A 115 -26.86 6.84 -4.25
N LYS A 116 -26.83 5.76 -3.46
CA LYS A 116 -25.62 4.96 -3.20
C LYS A 116 -25.01 4.37 -4.47
N MET A 117 -25.84 3.76 -5.32
CA MET A 117 -25.40 3.21 -6.61
C MET A 117 -24.83 4.32 -7.51
N GLU A 118 -25.52 5.45 -7.62
CA GLU A 118 -25.10 6.56 -8.49
C GLU A 118 -23.83 7.25 -7.99
N LYS A 119 -23.64 7.36 -6.67
CA LYS A 119 -22.39 7.88 -6.07
C LYS A 119 -21.24 6.88 -6.19
N MET A 120 -21.49 5.58 -6.09
CA MET A 120 -20.49 4.54 -6.41
C MET A 120 -20.10 4.56 -7.89
N LYS A 121 -21.07 4.70 -8.81
CA LYS A 121 -20.79 4.90 -10.25
C LYS A 121 -19.91 6.12 -10.47
N THR A 122 -20.27 7.26 -9.90
CA THR A 122 -19.48 8.51 -9.97
C THR A 122 -18.05 8.31 -9.47
N ALA A 123 -17.88 7.70 -8.30
CA ALA A 123 -16.57 7.40 -7.73
C ALA A 123 -15.73 6.45 -8.63
N MET A 124 -16.36 5.46 -9.26
CA MET A 124 -15.70 4.55 -10.20
C MET A 124 -15.35 5.22 -11.53
N LEU A 125 -16.18 6.13 -12.04
CA LEU A 125 -15.87 6.94 -13.23
C LEU A 125 -14.64 7.84 -12.97
N PHE A 126 -14.50 8.42 -11.77
CA PHE A 126 -13.29 9.14 -11.38
C PHE A 126 -12.04 8.25 -11.45
N ILE A 127 -12.10 7.02 -10.91
CA ILE A 127 -10.99 6.04 -11.00
C ILE A 127 -10.65 5.74 -12.46
N ILE A 128 -11.64 5.40 -13.29
CA ILE A 128 -11.43 5.04 -14.71
C ILE A 128 -10.77 6.18 -15.49
N LYS A 129 -11.20 7.42 -15.27
CA LYS A 129 -10.63 8.63 -15.90
C LYS A 129 -9.24 8.98 -15.36
N LYS A 130 -8.90 8.58 -14.13
CA LYS A 130 -7.56 8.77 -13.54
C LYS A 130 -6.53 7.72 -13.94
N LEU A 131 -6.91 6.47 -14.15
CA LEU A 131 -5.99 5.42 -14.59
C LEU A 131 -5.42 5.73 -15.98
N GLY A 132 -4.13 5.45 -16.17
CA GLY A 132 -3.42 5.66 -17.44
C GLY A 132 -3.27 4.39 -18.28
N PRO A 133 -2.76 4.48 -19.53
CA PRO A 133 -2.58 3.33 -20.41
C PRO A 133 -1.55 2.30 -19.91
N THR A 134 -0.70 2.70 -18.96
CA THR A 134 0.25 1.81 -18.26
C THR A 134 -0.42 0.98 -17.15
N ASP A 135 -1.61 1.36 -16.71
CA ASP A 135 -2.39 0.71 -15.66
C ASP A 135 -3.34 -0.33 -16.23
N ARG A 136 -3.76 -1.27 -15.38
CA ARG A 136 -4.77 -2.26 -15.71
C ARG A 136 -5.87 -2.25 -14.66
N LEU A 137 -7.11 -2.35 -15.13
CA LEU A 137 -8.30 -2.46 -14.28
C LEU A 137 -9.01 -3.79 -14.54
N SER A 138 -9.54 -4.39 -13.48
CA SER A 138 -10.55 -5.44 -13.53
C SER A 138 -11.67 -5.07 -12.56
N ILE A 139 -12.92 -5.17 -13.00
CA ILE A 139 -14.10 -4.88 -12.18
C ILE A 139 -14.74 -6.21 -11.81
N VAL A 140 -14.90 -6.43 -10.51
CA VAL A 140 -15.62 -7.54 -9.90
C VAL A 140 -16.79 -6.95 -9.14
N THR A 141 -18.00 -7.42 -9.41
CA THR A 141 -19.18 -7.09 -8.60
C THR A 141 -19.55 -8.27 -7.73
N PHE A 142 -20.16 -8.01 -6.58
CA PHE A 142 -20.74 -9.07 -5.75
C PHE A 142 -22.11 -8.67 -5.20
N SER A 143 -22.98 -9.66 -5.14
CA SER A 143 -24.19 -9.64 -4.32
C SER A 143 -24.31 -11.01 -3.65
N GLY A 144 -25.29 -11.86 -3.98
CA GLY A 144 -25.36 -13.24 -3.43
C GLY A 144 -24.22 -14.16 -3.89
N GLY A 145 -23.64 -13.85 -5.05
CA GLY A 145 -22.39 -14.41 -5.56
C GLY A 145 -21.53 -13.30 -6.19
N ALA A 146 -20.43 -13.65 -6.85
CA ALA A 146 -19.55 -12.66 -7.48
C ALA A 146 -19.43 -12.86 -8.99
N ASN A 147 -19.38 -11.76 -9.73
CA ASN A 147 -19.22 -11.73 -11.18
C ASN A 147 -18.00 -10.89 -11.56
N ARG A 148 -17.21 -11.36 -12.53
CA ARG A 148 -16.07 -10.65 -13.09
C ARG A 148 -16.51 -9.99 -14.40
N LEU A 149 -16.86 -8.70 -14.34
CA LEU A 149 -17.41 -7.97 -15.49
C LEU A 149 -16.40 -7.79 -16.63
N CYS A 150 -15.11 -7.70 -16.30
CA CYS A 150 -14.05 -7.60 -17.30
C CYS A 150 -12.76 -8.30 -16.87
N PRO A 151 -11.98 -8.85 -17.82
CA PRO A 151 -10.61 -9.28 -17.52
C PRO A 151 -9.73 -8.08 -17.15
N LEU A 152 -8.59 -8.37 -16.50
CA LEU A 152 -7.60 -7.36 -16.14
C LEU A 152 -6.94 -6.82 -17.42
N ARG A 153 -7.34 -5.63 -17.85
CA ARG A 153 -6.95 -5.04 -19.14
C ARG A 153 -6.38 -3.64 -18.96
N GLN A 154 -5.50 -3.24 -19.87
CA GLN A 154 -4.91 -1.89 -19.85
C GLN A 154 -5.97 -0.80 -20.02
N THR A 155 -5.80 0.32 -19.33
CA THR A 155 -6.74 1.44 -19.39
C THR A 155 -6.39 2.41 -20.52
N THR A 156 -6.55 1.93 -21.76
CA THR A 156 -6.51 2.74 -23.00
C THR A 156 -7.85 3.43 -23.25
N GLY A 157 -7.90 4.45 -24.12
CA GLY A 157 -9.14 5.21 -24.40
C GLY A 157 -10.37 4.34 -24.75
N LYS A 158 -10.22 3.39 -25.67
CA LYS A 158 -11.32 2.46 -26.02
C LYS A 158 -11.78 1.62 -24.82
N SER A 159 -10.85 1.08 -24.06
CA SER A 159 -11.17 0.29 -22.85
C SER A 159 -11.73 1.15 -21.71
N GLN A 160 -11.42 2.45 -21.65
CA GLN A 160 -12.06 3.37 -20.71
C GLN A 160 -13.55 3.47 -21.03
N GLU A 161 -13.93 3.73 -22.27
CA GLU A 161 -15.34 3.73 -22.70
C GLU A 161 -16.05 2.40 -22.36
N GLU A 162 -15.40 1.26 -22.59
CA GLU A 162 -15.93 -0.05 -22.18
C GLU A 162 -16.12 -0.18 -20.66
N PHE A 163 -15.18 0.32 -19.84
CA PHE A 163 -15.33 0.32 -18.38
C PHE A 163 -16.42 1.29 -17.90
N GLU A 164 -16.52 2.49 -18.49
CA GLU A 164 -17.57 3.47 -18.16
C GLU A 164 -18.96 2.90 -18.47
N ASN A 165 -19.13 2.23 -19.62
CA ASN A 165 -20.37 1.53 -19.97
C ASN A 165 -20.71 0.38 -19.00
N LEU A 166 -19.72 -0.41 -18.57
CA LEU A 166 -19.92 -1.47 -17.57
C LEU A 166 -20.36 -0.92 -16.21
N ILE A 167 -19.80 0.22 -15.76
CA ILE A 167 -20.18 0.87 -14.51
C ILE A 167 -21.58 1.50 -14.61
N ASN A 168 -21.89 2.20 -15.70
CA ASN A 168 -23.20 2.84 -15.89
C ASN A 168 -24.33 1.80 -15.96
N GLY A 169 -24.06 0.61 -16.50
CA GLY A 169 -24.99 -0.53 -16.54
C GLY A 169 -25.18 -1.28 -15.22
N LEU A 170 -24.53 -0.87 -14.12
CA LEU A 170 -24.72 -1.50 -12.81
C LEU A 170 -26.11 -1.19 -12.22
N ASN A 171 -26.72 -2.23 -11.67
CA ASN A 171 -27.99 -2.20 -10.97
C ASN A 171 -27.83 -2.99 -9.66
N ALA A 172 -28.52 -2.54 -8.61
CA ALA A 172 -28.50 -3.19 -7.30
C ALA A 172 -29.51 -4.35 -7.27
N ASP A 173 -29.08 -5.56 -6.92
CA ASP A 173 -29.95 -6.68 -6.60
C ASP A 173 -29.23 -7.78 -5.79
N GLY A 174 -30.00 -8.48 -4.96
CA GLY A 174 -29.57 -9.69 -4.26
C GLY A 174 -29.00 -9.44 -2.85
N ALA A 175 -28.43 -10.51 -2.31
CA ALA A 175 -27.80 -10.61 -1.00
C ALA A 175 -26.36 -10.04 -1.01
N THR A 176 -25.56 -10.25 0.04
CA THR A 176 -24.23 -9.63 0.24
C THR A 176 -23.19 -10.69 0.62
N ASN A 177 -22.31 -11.05 -0.32
CA ASN A 177 -21.32 -12.13 -0.22
C ASN A 177 -19.90 -11.60 -0.49
N ILE A 178 -19.33 -10.91 0.49
CA ILE A 178 -17.99 -10.30 0.45
C ILE A 178 -16.92 -11.35 0.12
N THR A 179 -17.03 -12.56 0.68
CA THR A 179 -16.12 -13.68 0.42
C THR A 179 -16.04 -14.07 -1.05
N ALA A 180 -17.17 -14.18 -1.75
CA ALA A 180 -17.17 -14.49 -3.18
C ALA A 180 -16.48 -13.38 -3.99
N GLY A 181 -16.72 -12.12 -3.66
CA GLY A 181 -16.06 -10.96 -4.29
C GLY A 181 -14.55 -10.99 -4.11
N LEU A 182 -14.09 -11.11 -2.86
CA LEU A 182 -12.68 -11.16 -2.50
C LEU A 182 -11.95 -12.36 -3.13
N GLN A 183 -12.53 -13.56 -3.06
CA GLN A 183 -11.94 -14.75 -3.71
C GLN A 183 -11.83 -14.58 -5.23
N THR A 184 -12.80 -13.92 -5.86
CA THR A 184 -12.79 -13.64 -7.30
C THR A 184 -11.69 -12.65 -7.66
N ALA A 185 -11.52 -11.58 -6.88
CA ALA A 185 -10.44 -10.62 -7.06
C ALA A 185 -9.04 -11.24 -6.89
N LEU A 186 -8.86 -12.08 -5.88
CA LEU A 186 -7.62 -12.83 -5.68
C LEU A 186 -7.35 -13.82 -6.82
N LYS A 187 -8.37 -14.47 -7.40
CA LYS A 187 -8.24 -15.30 -8.61
C LYS A 187 -7.81 -14.47 -9.82
N VAL A 188 -8.33 -13.26 -9.99
CA VAL A 188 -7.90 -12.33 -11.07
C VAL A 188 -6.41 -12.01 -10.95
N LEU A 189 -5.94 -11.67 -9.75
CA LEU A 189 -4.53 -11.32 -9.52
C LEU A 189 -3.57 -12.51 -9.56
N LYS A 190 -4.03 -13.72 -9.19
CA LYS A 190 -3.27 -14.97 -9.34
C LYS A 190 -3.16 -15.41 -10.81
N GLY A 191 -4.15 -15.11 -11.65
CA GLY A 191 -4.15 -15.43 -13.08
C GLY A 191 -3.31 -14.50 -13.97
N ARG A 192 -2.37 -13.73 -13.40
CA ARG A 192 -1.52 -12.79 -14.15
C ARG A 192 -0.23 -13.46 -14.62
N SER A 193 0.17 -13.12 -15.85
CA SER A 193 1.43 -13.60 -16.47
C SER A 193 2.65 -12.73 -16.14
N PHE A 194 2.44 -11.48 -15.72
CA PHE A 194 3.50 -10.50 -15.41
C PHE A 194 3.34 -9.99 -13.97
N ASN A 195 4.16 -10.50 -13.07
CA ASN A 195 3.91 -10.39 -11.62
C ASN A 195 4.94 -9.54 -10.85
N GLY A 196 6.16 -9.37 -11.37
CA GLY A 196 7.28 -8.77 -10.61
C GLY A 196 7.44 -7.25 -10.71
N GLU A 197 6.99 -6.61 -11.80
CA GLU A 197 7.36 -5.21 -12.09
C GLU A 197 6.26 -4.16 -11.81
N ARG A 198 5.11 -4.61 -11.29
CA ARG A 198 3.86 -3.82 -11.23
C ARG A 198 3.35 -3.72 -9.79
N VAL A 199 2.77 -2.58 -9.46
CA VAL A 199 2.05 -2.38 -8.20
C VAL A 199 0.72 -3.10 -8.28
N VAL A 200 0.22 -3.57 -7.16
CA VAL A 200 -1.05 -4.31 -7.06
C VAL A 200 -1.92 -3.64 -6.01
N GLY A 201 -3.22 -3.59 -6.24
CA GLY A 201 -4.18 -3.21 -5.21
C GLY A 201 -5.55 -3.87 -5.43
N ILE A 202 -6.20 -4.25 -4.35
CA ILE A 202 -7.64 -4.49 -4.33
C ILE A 202 -8.30 -3.31 -3.61
N MET A 203 -9.29 -2.69 -4.24
CA MET A 203 -10.22 -1.77 -3.58
C MET A 203 -11.55 -2.48 -3.41
N LEU A 204 -11.94 -2.77 -2.18
CA LEU A 204 -13.17 -3.50 -1.84
C LEU A 204 -14.12 -2.57 -1.09
N MET A 205 -15.31 -2.34 -1.64
CA MET A 205 -16.34 -1.51 -0.99
C MET A 205 -17.56 -2.36 -0.68
N SER A 206 -18.15 -2.16 0.50
CA SER A 206 -19.39 -2.80 0.94
C SER A 206 -20.20 -1.85 1.84
N ASP A 207 -21.52 -1.89 1.70
CA ASP A 207 -22.45 -0.97 2.39
C ASP A 207 -23.38 -1.67 3.41
N GLY A 208 -23.28 -3.00 3.48
CA GLY A 208 -24.12 -3.87 4.32
C GLY A 208 -23.31 -4.91 5.10
N GLU A 209 -24.04 -5.74 5.86
CA GLU A 209 -23.49 -6.89 6.57
C GLU A 209 -23.38 -8.12 5.65
N GLN A 210 -22.40 -9.00 5.89
CA GLN A 210 -22.30 -10.24 5.13
C GLN A 210 -23.41 -11.23 5.51
N ASN A 211 -24.47 -11.26 4.72
CA ASN A 211 -25.63 -12.14 4.91
C ASN A 211 -25.58 -13.43 4.05
N ALA A 212 -24.54 -13.61 3.23
CA ALA A 212 -24.32 -14.83 2.43
C ALA A 212 -22.85 -15.24 2.36
N GLY A 213 -22.59 -16.55 2.33
CA GLY A 213 -21.23 -17.13 2.25
C GLY A 213 -20.56 -17.36 3.60
N SER A 214 -19.38 -18.00 3.59
CA SER A 214 -18.52 -18.18 4.77
C SER A 214 -17.80 -16.89 5.15
N ASP A 215 -17.35 -16.75 6.39
CA ASP A 215 -16.56 -15.61 6.88
C ASP A 215 -15.41 -15.19 5.92
N ALA A 216 -15.42 -13.92 5.51
CA ALA A 216 -14.43 -13.33 4.60
C ALA A 216 -13.07 -13.09 5.26
N THR A 217 -13.01 -12.97 6.58
CA THR A 217 -11.77 -12.66 7.31
C THR A 217 -10.77 -13.81 7.28
N GLY A 218 -11.25 -15.06 7.12
CA GLY A 218 -10.45 -16.27 6.98
C GLY A 218 -9.86 -16.51 5.58
N VAL A 219 -10.11 -15.64 4.59
CA VAL A 219 -9.55 -15.79 3.24
C VAL A 219 -8.05 -15.50 3.25
N SER A 220 -7.23 -16.41 2.69
CA SER A 220 -5.79 -16.19 2.53
C SER A 220 -5.50 -15.21 1.39
N VAL A 221 -5.15 -13.97 1.76
CA VAL A 221 -4.95 -12.83 0.85
C VAL A 221 -3.51 -12.74 0.28
N GLY A 222 -2.52 -13.29 0.98
CA GLY A 222 -1.11 -13.21 0.58
C GLY A 222 -0.55 -11.78 0.60
N ASN A 223 0.44 -11.50 -0.23
CA ASN A 223 1.10 -10.18 -0.33
C ASN A 223 0.33 -9.17 -1.21
N VAL A 224 -1.01 -9.26 -1.26
CA VAL A 224 -1.85 -8.33 -2.01
C VAL A 224 -2.44 -7.32 -1.04
N PRO A 225 -2.14 -6.01 -1.14
CA PRO A 225 -2.77 -5.00 -0.29
C PRO A 225 -4.26 -4.87 -0.63
N ILE A 226 -5.11 -4.93 0.40
CA ILE A 226 -6.55 -4.77 0.27
C ILE A 226 -6.98 -3.51 1.03
N HIS A 227 -7.53 -2.56 0.30
CA HIS A 227 -8.11 -1.34 0.85
C HIS A 227 -9.62 -1.53 0.91
N THR A 228 -10.17 -1.61 2.13
CA THR A 228 -11.60 -1.79 2.36
C THR A 228 -12.29 -0.46 2.65
N PHE A 229 -13.51 -0.30 2.13
CA PHE A 229 -14.34 0.90 2.31
C PHE A 229 -15.70 0.48 2.87
N GLY A 230 -16.00 0.93 4.08
CA GLY A 230 -17.33 0.81 4.66
C GLY A 230 -18.18 1.99 4.21
N PHE A 231 -19.27 1.74 3.49
CA PHE A 231 -20.07 2.79 2.85
C PHE A 231 -21.42 3.00 3.55
N GLY A 232 -21.69 4.24 3.97
CA GLY A 232 -22.86 4.55 4.81
C GLY A 232 -22.79 3.92 6.20
N ILE A 233 -23.90 3.98 6.94
CA ILE A 233 -23.95 3.62 8.37
C ILE A 233 -24.39 2.18 8.69
N ASN A 234 -24.62 1.35 7.67
CA ASN A 234 -25.20 -0.01 7.80
C ASN A 234 -24.22 -1.14 7.43
N HIS A 235 -22.93 -0.81 7.23
CA HIS A 235 -21.90 -1.77 6.85
C HIS A 235 -21.35 -2.54 8.07
N GLU A 236 -20.63 -3.64 7.84
CA GLU A 236 -19.95 -4.39 8.91
C GLU A 236 -18.45 -3.99 9.06
N PRO A 237 -18.09 -3.01 9.90
CA PRO A 237 -16.72 -2.50 9.95
C PRO A 237 -15.71 -3.48 10.53
N LYS A 238 -16.14 -4.43 11.38
CA LYS A 238 -15.25 -5.44 11.98
C LYS A 238 -14.70 -6.39 10.91
N GLY A 239 -15.57 -6.95 10.06
CA GLY A 239 -15.17 -7.78 8.92
C GLY A 239 -14.28 -7.02 7.94
N LEU A 240 -14.68 -5.81 7.51
CA LEU A 240 -13.90 -4.99 6.58
C LEU A 240 -12.51 -4.59 7.13
N LYS A 241 -12.41 -4.24 8.42
CA LYS A 241 -11.13 -3.95 9.08
C LYS A 241 -10.25 -5.20 9.21
N ALA A 242 -10.82 -6.36 9.51
CA ALA A 242 -10.08 -7.62 9.59
C ALA A 242 -9.52 -8.04 8.22
N ILE A 243 -10.30 -7.93 7.13
CA ILE A 243 -9.82 -8.19 5.76
C ILE A 243 -8.63 -7.29 5.41
N ALA A 244 -8.73 -5.98 5.65
CA ALA A 244 -7.63 -5.04 5.39
C ALA A 244 -6.40 -5.31 6.26
N HIS A 245 -6.60 -5.58 7.56
CA HIS A 245 -5.53 -5.89 8.52
C HIS A 245 -4.75 -7.15 8.14
N ASN A 246 -5.44 -8.19 7.67
CA ASN A 246 -4.84 -9.46 7.25
C ASN A 246 -4.04 -9.34 5.94
N SER A 247 -4.12 -8.20 5.24
CA SER A 247 -3.27 -7.87 4.10
C SER A 247 -2.11 -6.93 4.46
N ILE A 248 -0.93 -7.17 3.89
CA ILE A 248 0.22 -6.29 4.07
C ILE A 248 -0.06 -4.97 3.33
N GLY A 249 0.02 -3.84 4.04
CA GLY A 249 -0.19 -2.50 3.47
C GLY A 249 -1.66 -2.06 3.26
N GLY A 250 -2.62 -2.95 3.51
CA GLY A 250 -4.05 -2.66 3.45
C GLY A 250 -4.54 -1.68 4.51
N THR A 251 -5.66 -1.00 4.22
CA THR A 251 -6.30 0.02 5.05
C THR A 251 -7.81 -0.14 5.05
N PHE A 252 -8.46 0.17 6.18
CA PHE A 252 -9.92 0.30 6.26
C PHE A 252 -10.28 1.78 6.35
N SER A 253 -11.11 2.22 5.42
CA SER A 253 -11.65 3.58 5.32
C SER A 253 -13.14 3.57 5.65
N ASP A 254 -13.55 4.43 6.57
CA ASP A 254 -14.95 4.68 6.91
C ASP A 254 -15.48 5.86 6.10
N VAL A 255 -16.59 5.64 5.38
CA VAL A 255 -17.21 6.60 4.45
C VAL A 255 -18.69 6.74 4.81
N GLN A 256 -18.97 7.56 5.84
CA GLN A 256 -20.31 7.73 6.40
C GLN A 256 -21.23 8.54 5.49
N ASN A 257 -20.78 9.70 4.98
CA ASN A 257 -21.53 10.45 3.97
C ASN A 257 -21.37 9.81 2.58
N ILE A 258 -22.48 9.69 1.88
CA ILE A 258 -22.58 9.18 0.51
C ILE A 258 -21.74 10.05 -0.46
N ASP A 259 -21.67 11.36 -0.22
CA ASP A 259 -20.85 12.33 -0.99
C ASP A 259 -19.34 12.24 -0.71
N SER A 260 -18.89 11.45 0.28
CA SER A 260 -17.48 11.29 0.61
C SER A 260 -16.79 10.14 -0.16
N LEU A 261 -17.54 9.35 -0.93
CA LEU A 261 -17.00 8.13 -1.57
C LEU A 261 -15.96 8.41 -2.66
N THR A 262 -16.23 9.34 -3.59
CA THR A 262 -15.28 9.74 -4.64
C THR A 262 -13.97 10.23 -4.01
N LYS A 263 -14.07 11.01 -2.93
CA LYS A 263 -12.92 11.54 -2.17
C LYS A 263 -12.07 10.42 -1.58
N ALA A 264 -12.70 9.45 -0.91
CA ALA A 264 -12.01 8.30 -0.31
C ALA A 264 -11.34 7.40 -1.37
N PHE A 265 -12.04 7.12 -2.47
CA PHE A 265 -11.51 6.38 -3.61
C PHE A 265 -10.33 7.09 -4.27
N ALA A 266 -10.44 8.40 -4.48
CA ALA A 266 -9.39 9.23 -5.06
C ALA A 266 -8.12 9.24 -4.18
N GLN A 267 -8.26 9.38 -2.86
CA GLN A 267 -7.13 9.37 -1.93
C GLN A 267 -6.41 8.01 -1.89
N CYS A 268 -7.16 6.91 -1.90
CA CYS A 268 -6.57 5.57 -2.00
C CYS A 268 -5.82 5.37 -3.33
N LEU A 269 -6.45 5.73 -4.46
CA LEU A 269 -5.84 5.65 -5.79
C LEU A 269 -4.58 6.52 -5.90
N ALA A 270 -4.55 7.70 -5.27
CA ALA A 270 -3.38 8.57 -5.23
C ALA A 270 -2.17 7.89 -4.59
N GLY A 271 -2.39 7.13 -3.50
CA GLY A 271 -1.36 6.30 -2.87
C GLY A 271 -0.87 5.18 -3.79
N LEU A 272 -1.78 4.38 -4.32
CA LEU A 272 -1.46 3.25 -5.21
C LEU A 272 -0.71 3.68 -6.49
N LEU A 273 -1.01 4.86 -7.04
CA LEU A 273 -0.30 5.42 -8.20
C LEU A 273 1.06 6.04 -7.85
N THR A 274 1.40 6.20 -6.57
CA THR A 274 2.65 6.83 -6.11
C THR A 274 3.56 5.92 -5.28
N VAL A 275 3.35 4.60 -5.29
CA VAL A 275 4.31 3.62 -4.73
C VAL A 275 5.69 3.82 -5.36
N VAL A 276 6.69 4.18 -4.54
CA VAL A 276 8.08 4.40 -4.99
C VAL A 276 8.96 3.18 -4.75
N VAL A 277 8.66 2.40 -3.71
CA VAL A 277 9.30 1.13 -3.36
C VAL A 277 8.28 0.15 -2.78
N GLN A 278 8.58 -1.14 -2.92
CA GLN A 278 7.79 -2.28 -2.47
C GLN A 278 8.63 -3.12 -1.50
N ASP A 279 7.99 -4.02 -0.74
CA ASP A 279 8.65 -4.96 0.19
C ASP A 279 9.66 -4.32 1.18
N LEU A 280 9.47 -3.05 1.57
CA LEU A 280 10.39 -2.31 2.40
C LEU A 280 10.56 -2.96 3.78
N LYS A 281 11.81 -3.24 4.14
CA LYS A 281 12.22 -3.76 5.44
C LYS A 281 13.34 -2.89 6.00
N MET A 282 13.30 -2.64 7.32
CA MET A 282 14.41 -2.03 8.06
C MET A 282 14.90 -3.04 9.08
N THR A 283 16.21 -3.25 9.14
CA THR A 283 16.87 -4.04 10.18
C THR A 283 17.65 -3.10 11.08
N ILE A 284 17.34 -3.16 12.37
CA ILE A 284 17.93 -2.35 13.44
C ILE A 284 18.79 -3.30 14.28
N ALA A 285 20.11 -3.19 14.21
CA ALA A 285 21.05 -4.03 14.95
C ALA A 285 21.72 -3.24 16.08
N GLN A 286 21.93 -3.90 17.22
CA GLN A 286 22.67 -3.34 18.34
C GLN A 286 24.16 -3.71 18.22
N PRO A 287 25.09 -2.74 18.17
CA PRO A 287 26.51 -3.04 18.21
C PRO A 287 26.89 -3.66 19.55
N LYS A 288 27.73 -4.70 19.50
CA LYS A 288 28.07 -5.51 20.67
C LYS A 288 28.72 -4.66 21.76
N ASP A 289 28.28 -4.86 23.00
CA ASP A 289 28.79 -4.21 24.22
C ASP A 289 28.58 -2.66 24.29
N GLU A 290 28.02 -2.03 23.25
CA GLU A 290 27.73 -0.58 23.17
C GLU A 290 26.27 -0.22 23.48
N SER A 291 25.31 -1.11 23.14
CA SER A 291 23.88 -0.89 23.43
C SER A 291 23.08 -2.19 23.52
N LYS A 292 21.87 -2.09 24.07
CA LYS A 292 20.86 -3.15 24.06
C LYS A 292 19.49 -2.60 23.67
N ILE A 293 18.89 -3.15 22.62
CA ILE A 293 17.53 -2.81 22.19
C ILE A 293 16.53 -3.41 23.21
N GLN A 294 15.88 -2.55 23.99
CA GLN A 294 14.82 -2.93 24.91
C GLN A 294 13.49 -3.13 24.17
N GLN A 295 13.10 -2.16 23.34
CA GLN A 295 11.82 -2.15 22.63
C GLN A 295 11.96 -1.48 21.26
N VAL A 296 11.14 -1.93 20.29
CA VAL A 296 10.99 -1.33 18.97
C VAL A 296 9.50 -1.07 18.73
N SER A 297 9.10 0.19 18.79
CA SER A 297 7.72 0.64 18.67
C SER A 297 7.45 1.07 17.22
N ALA A 298 6.81 0.20 16.45
CA ALA A 298 6.56 0.37 15.01
C ALA A 298 5.08 0.16 14.60
N GLY A 299 4.13 0.50 15.47
CA GLY A 299 2.70 0.29 15.20
C GLY A 299 2.35 -1.21 15.03
N SER A 300 1.51 -1.55 14.05
CA SER A 300 1.14 -2.95 13.74
C SER A 300 2.06 -3.64 12.73
N TYR A 301 3.22 -3.05 12.41
CA TYR A 301 4.12 -3.63 11.42
C TYR A 301 4.76 -4.93 11.94
N PRO A 302 4.74 -6.03 11.15
CA PRO A 302 5.38 -7.28 11.54
C PRO A 302 6.86 -7.08 11.89
N GLN A 303 7.25 -7.59 13.05
CA GLN A 303 8.62 -7.55 13.54
C GLN A 303 9.17 -8.98 13.68
N THR A 304 10.44 -9.15 13.35
CA THR A 304 11.20 -10.37 13.61
C THR A 304 12.45 -10.01 14.39
N ARG A 305 12.66 -10.65 15.54
CA ARG A 305 13.84 -10.45 16.40
C ARG A 305 14.82 -11.62 16.20
N ASP A 306 16.09 -11.29 16.04
CA ASP A 306 17.21 -12.24 16.04
C ASP A 306 18.09 -11.92 17.25
N ASP A 307 17.97 -12.71 18.31
CA ASP A 307 18.74 -12.53 19.54
C ASP A 307 20.21 -12.99 19.43
N VAL A 308 20.57 -13.74 18.37
CA VAL A 308 21.96 -14.15 18.10
C VAL A 308 22.70 -13.03 17.39
N ALA A 309 22.06 -12.39 16.40
CA ALA A 309 22.58 -11.20 15.72
C ALA A 309 22.36 -9.90 16.52
N GLY A 310 21.52 -9.92 17.56
CA GLY A 310 21.16 -8.73 18.34
C GLY A 310 20.38 -7.70 17.51
N SER A 311 19.46 -8.14 16.65
CA SER A 311 18.75 -7.27 15.72
C SER A 311 17.22 -7.46 15.71
N VAL A 312 16.52 -6.42 15.25
CA VAL A 312 15.08 -6.43 15.02
C VAL A 312 14.80 -5.94 13.60
N THR A 313 14.10 -6.76 12.82
CA THR A 313 13.65 -6.42 11.45
C THR A 313 12.19 -6.02 11.46
N VAL A 314 11.87 -4.81 11.00
CA VAL A 314 10.50 -4.31 10.80
C VAL A 314 10.14 -4.40 9.31
N THR A 315 9.00 -5.00 8.98
CA THR A 315 8.51 -5.12 7.60
C THR A 315 7.36 -4.16 7.34
N PHE A 316 7.58 -3.15 6.49
CA PHE A 316 6.60 -2.10 6.17
C PHE A 316 5.74 -2.41 4.93
N GLY A 317 6.27 -3.19 3.98
CA GLY A 317 5.63 -3.40 2.68
C GLY A 317 5.85 -2.20 1.74
N ASP A 318 4.79 -1.74 1.07
CA ASP A 318 4.90 -0.64 0.11
C ASP A 318 5.01 0.74 0.79
N LEU A 319 5.79 1.65 0.19
CA LEU A 319 5.92 3.05 0.62
C LEU A 319 5.60 3.99 -0.54
N TYR A 320 4.73 4.98 -0.30
CA TYR A 320 4.33 5.97 -1.30
C TYR A 320 5.29 7.18 -1.33
N SER A 321 5.28 7.93 -2.44
CA SER A 321 5.99 9.20 -2.60
C SER A 321 5.61 10.18 -1.49
N LYS A 322 6.61 10.70 -0.76
CA LYS A 322 6.45 11.53 0.45
C LYS A 322 5.68 10.90 1.62
N GLU A 323 5.36 9.61 1.59
CA GLU A 323 4.86 8.91 2.77
C GLU A 323 5.99 8.72 3.78
N VAL A 324 5.66 8.82 5.07
CA VAL A 324 6.61 8.76 6.17
C VAL A 324 6.28 7.57 7.07
N ARG A 325 7.29 6.82 7.48
CA ARG A 325 7.22 5.75 8.48
C ARG A 325 8.20 6.03 9.60
N LYS A 326 7.70 6.08 10.82
CA LYS A 326 8.49 6.27 12.04
C LYS A 326 8.56 4.99 12.86
N VAL A 327 9.69 4.78 13.50
CA VAL A 327 9.92 3.74 14.51
C VAL A 327 10.63 4.37 15.68
N ILE A 328 10.15 4.13 16.90
CA ILE A 328 10.87 4.50 18.13
C ILE A 328 11.61 3.27 18.63
N VAL A 329 12.90 3.42 18.92
CA VAL A 329 13.76 2.39 19.50
C VAL A 329 14.17 2.83 20.90
N ASP A 330 13.80 2.05 21.90
CA ASP A 330 14.24 2.24 23.28
C ASP A 330 15.53 1.44 23.50
N LEU A 331 16.62 2.15 23.76
CA LEU A 331 17.95 1.60 24.01
C LEU A 331 18.31 1.68 25.49
N LEU A 332 18.98 0.65 25.98
CA LEU A 332 19.79 0.71 27.18
C LEU A 332 21.26 0.84 26.77
N LEU A 333 21.92 1.90 27.22
CA LEU A 333 23.36 2.10 27.06
C LEU A 333 24.05 1.65 28.35
N PRO A 334 24.97 0.66 28.31
CA PRO A 334 25.64 0.14 29.50
C PRO A 334 26.67 1.13 30.05
N SER A 335 27.06 0.94 31.32
CA SER A 335 28.10 1.75 31.97
C SER A 335 29.43 1.68 31.22
N ALA A 336 30.00 2.83 30.85
CA ALA A 336 31.24 2.97 30.10
C ALA A 336 32.37 3.55 30.97
N SER A 337 33.59 3.05 30.81
CA SER A 337 34.75 3.47 31.62
C SER A 337 35.47 4.72 31.08
N LYS A 338 35.18 5.14 29.84
CA LYS A 338 35.76 6.31 29.18
C LYS A 338 34.73 7.01 28.30
N GLY A 339 34.79 8.34 28.23
CA GLY A 339 33.97 9.12 27.31
C GLY A 339 34.45 8.95 25.87
N TRP A 340 33.65 8.29 25.04
CA TRP A 340 33.89 8.10 23.62
C TRP A 340 32.57 8.22 22.84
N GLY A 341 32.66 8.31 21.52
CA GLY A 341 31.52 8.24 20.61
C GLY A 341 31.32 6.80 20.18
N GLY A 342 30.48 6.07 20.92
CA GLY A 342 30.12 4.69 20.60
C GLY A 342 29.10 4.63 19.47
N ASN A 343 29.20 3.62 18.60
CA ASN A 343 28.12 3.28 17.69
C ASN A 343 27.03 2.57 18.50
N VAL A 344 25.87 3.20 18.69
CA VAL A 344 24.78 2.65 19.52
C VAL A 344 23.73 1.90 18.69
N LEU A 345 23.66 2.13 17.38
CA LEU A 345 22.82 1.38 16.44
C LEU A 345 23.49 1.29 15.07
N GLU A 346 23.24 0.17 14.39
CA GLU A 346 23.42 0.04 12.95
C GLU A 346 22.06 -0.20 12.29
N ILE A 347 21.71 0.64 11.31
CA ILE A 347 20.44 0.58 10.59
C ILE A 347 20.71 0.25 9.13
N THR A 348 20.15 -0.86 8.66
CA THR A 348 20.09 -1.21 7.24
C THR A 348 18.63 -1.23 6.77
N TYR A 349 18.40 -1.02 5.48
CA TYR A 349 17.08 -1.20 4.89
C TYR A 349 17.17 -1.74 3.47
N ALA A 350 16.22 -2.58 3.12
CA ALA A 350 16.12 -3.25 1.82
C ALA A 350 14.70 -3.08 1.27
N TYR A 351 14.58 -2.98 -0.05
CA TYR A 351 13.31 -2.82 -0.74
C TYR A 351 13.38 -3.32 -2.17
N SER A 352 12.23 -3.65 -2.76
CA SER A 352 12.10 -3.95 -4.18
C SER A 352 11.58 -2.72 -4.95
N THR A 353 11.98 -2.57 -6.21
CA THR A 353 11.31 -1.65 -7.15
C THR A 353 11.41 -2.22 -8.56
N ARG A 354 10.25 -2.33 -9.23
CA ARG A 354 10.10 -3.03 -10.52
C ARG A 354 10.80 -4.42 -10.52
N GLY A 355 10.53 -5.22 -9.49
CA GLY A 355 11.05 -6.59 -9.35
C GLY A 355 12.54 -6.72 -9.02
N LYS A 356 13.28 -5.61 -8.90
CA LYS A 356 14.70 -5.60 -8.55
C LYS A 356 14.86 -5.26 -7.07
N LEU A 357 15.62 -6.06 -6.34
CA LEU A 357 15.99 -5.81 -4.94
C LEU A 357 17.09 -4.74 -4.87
N PHE A 358 16.99 -3.85 -3.88
CA PHE A 358 17.98 -2.85 -3.52
C PHE A 358 18.22 -2.93 -2.01
N GLU A 359 19.47 -2.89 -1.62
CA GLU A 359 19.93 -2.79 -0.23
C GLU A 359 20.65 -1.47 -0.06
N ALA A 360 20.33 -0.73 0.99
CA ALA A 360 20.99 0.53 1.30
C ALA A 360 22.29 0.28 2.10
N PRO A 361 23.32 1.12 1.92
CA PRO A 361 24.48 1.11 2.80
C PRO A 361 24.08 1.24 4.27
N PRO A 362 24.74 0.54 5.22
CA PRO A 362 24.46 0.68 6.64
C PRO A 362 24.63 2.13 7.12
N ALA A 363 23.66 2.59 7.89
CA ALA A 363 23.71 3.87 8.59
C ALA A 363 24.00 3.61 10.07
N THR A 364 25.13 4.10 10.58
CA THR A 364 25.51 3.98 11.99
C THR A 364 25.06 5.20 12.78
N LEU A 365 24.44 4.99 13.93
CA LEU A 365 24.15 6.06 14.89
C LEU A 365 25.23 6.12 15.98
N THR A 366 25.85 7.29 16.14
CA THR A 366 26.84 7.57 17.17
C THR A 366 26.26 8.42 18.30
N VAL A 367 26.63 8.11 19.55
CA VAL A 367 26.28 8.93 20.73
C VAL A 367 27.52 9.19 21.57
N ARG A 368 27.68 10.42 22.06
CA ARG A 368 28.85 10.84 22.85
C ARG A 368 28.61 10.56 24.34
N ARG A 369 29.38 9.65 24.93
CA ARG A 369 29.32 9.35 26.37
C ARG A 369 30.10 10.39 27.18
N THR A 370 29.52 10.98 28.23
CA THR A 370 30.09 12.09 29.03
C THR A 370 30.07 11.83 30.54
N VAL A 371 31.06 12.36 31.28
CA VAL A 371 31.15 12.21 32.75
C VAL A 371 30.03 12.98 33.46
N ALA A 372 29.74 14.19 33.01
CA ALA A 372 28.55 14.91 33.45
C ALA A 372 27.31 14.25 32.82
N SER A 373 26.27 14.03 33.62
CA SER A 373 24.95 13.68 33.10
C SER A 373 24.37 14.92 32.40
N PRO A 374 24.20 14.90 31.07
CA PRO A 374 23.73 16.06 30.35
C PRO A 374 22.22 16.18 30.58
N VAL A 375 21.77 17.29 31.14
CA VAL A 375 20.34 17.62 31.19
C VAL A 375 19.92 18.00 29.77
N GLN A 376 19.51 17.02 28.98
CA GLN A 376 18.86 17.19 27.70
C GLN A 376 17.38 16.84 27.84
N GLU A 377 16.52 17.76 27.43
CA GLU A 377 15.12 17.42 27.17
C GLU A 377 15.04 16.47 25.97
N GLU A 378 14.00 15.64 25.92
CA GLU A 378 13.80 14.72 24.79
C GLU A 378 13.46 15.52 23.51
N ARG A 379 13.84 15.00 22.35
CA ARG A 379 13.63 15.72 21.08
C ARG A 379 12.14 15.99 20.85
N PRO A 380 11.69 17.21 20.50
CA PRO A 380 10.27 17.51 20.30
C PRO A 380 9.58 16.58 19.29
N GLU A 381 10.31 16.13 18.27
CA GLU A 381 9.78 15.19 17.27
C GLU A 381 9.56 13.77 17.83
N VAL A 382 10.36 13.36 18.83
CA VAL A 382 10.20 12.11 19.59
C VAL A 382 9.02 12.23 20.54
N ILE A 383 8.95 13.31 21.34
CA ILE A 383 7.82 13.60 22.25
C ILE A 383 6.48 13.59 21.51
N THR A 384 6.43 14.20 20.31
CA THR A 384 5.25 14.22 19.44
C THR A 384 4.82 12.82 19.02
N GLU A 385 5.77 11.96 18.66
CA GLU A 385 5.48 10.60 18.19
C GLU A 385 5.11 9.65 19.33
N GLU A 386 5.75 9.78 20.50
CA GLU A 386 5.34 9.06 21.72
C GLU A 386 3.92 9.45 22.16
N THR A 387 3.64 10.76 22.14
CA THR A 387 2.29 11.29 22.41
C THR A 387 1.27 10.70 21.44
N ARG A 388 1.57 10.68 20.13
CA ARG A 388 0.70 10.07 19.10
C ARG A 388 0.47 8.58 19.34
N LEU A 389 1.50 7.82 19.71
CA LEU A 389 1.38 6.39 20.02
C LEU A 389 0.52 6.15 21.26
N ARG A 390 0.75 6.92 22.33
CA ARG A 390 -0.03 6.89 23.58
C ARG A 390 -1.51 7.19 23.33
N THR A 391 -1.82 8.30 22.67
CA THR A 391 -3.20 8.70 22.37
C THR A 391 -3.92 7.69 21.48
N ALA A 392 -3.24 7.14 20.44
CA ALA A 392 -3.81 6.08 19.62
C ALA A 392 -4.09 4.79 20.41
N GLY A 393 -3.23 4.44 21.38
CA GLY A 393 -3.47 3.36 22.34
C GLY A 393 -4.72 3.60 23.20
N MET A 394 -4.87 4.80 23.77
CA MET A 394 -6.03 5.17 24.59
C MET A 394 -7.34 5.17 23.78
N MET A 395 -7.32 5.61 22.51
CA MET A 395 -8.48 5.49 21.62
C MET A 395 -8.87 4.03 21.35
N LYS A 396 -7.88 3.14 21.20
CA LYS A 396 -8.08 1.69 21.00
C LYS A 396 -8.65 1.01 22.26
N GLU A 397 -8.21 1.44 23.45
CA GLU A 397 -8.76 1.02 24.74
C GLU A 397 -10.21 1.51 24.92
N ALA A 398 -10.48 2.79 24.67
CA ALA A 398 -11.83 3.36 24.71
C ALA A 398 -12.79 2.64 23.75
N ARG A 399 -12.35 2.36 22.51
CA ARG A 399 -13.08 1.52 21.55
C ARG A 399 -13.39 0.13 22.14
N ALA A 400 -12.41 -0.50 22.79
CA ALA A 400 -12.62 -1.81 23.42
C ALA A 400 -13.59 -1.75 24.62
N MET A 401 -13.61 -0.66 25.39
CA MET A 401 -14.59 -0.45 26.47
C MET A 401 -16.01 -0.27 25.90
N ALA A 402 -16.17 0.60 24.90
CA ALA A 402 -17.44 0.85 24.22
C ALA A 402 -17.98 -0.40 23.47
N ASP A 403 -17.09 -1.24 22.92
CA ASP A 403 -17.42 -2.56 22.37
C ASP A 403 -18.05 -3.53 23.40
N ASN A 404 -17.78 -3.32 24.68
CA ASN A 404 -18.31 -4.09 25.81
C ASN A 404 -19.44 -3.35 26.56
N ASN A 405 -20.11 -2.40 25.90
CA ASN A 405 -21.18 -1.55 26.45
C ASN A 405 -20.75 -0.63 27.63
N LYS A 406 -19.44 -0.43 27.83
CA LYS A 406 -18.89 0.44 28.88
C LYS A 406 -18.61 1.85 28.35
N LEU A 407 -19.66 2.52 27.86
CA LEU A 407 -19.51 3.85 27.26
C LEU A 407 -19.06 4.93 28.23
N TYR A 408 -19.38 4.82 29.52
CA TYR A 408 -18.90 5.78 30.53
C TYR A 408 -17.37 5.69 30.66
N ASP A 409 -16.85 4.51 31.02
CA ASP A 409 -15.42 4.21 31.08
C ASP A 409 -14.68 4.59 29.78
N ALA A 410 -15.29 4.31 28.62
CA ALA A 410 -14.72 4.65 27.31
C ALA A 410 -14.57 6.16 27.11
N ARG A 411 -15.57 6.96 27.51
CA ARG A 411 -15.52 8.42 27.42
C ARG A 411 -14.52 9.00 28.39
N ASP A 412 -14.49 8.52 29.63
CA ASP A 412 -13.53 8.95 30.65
C ASP A 412 -12.09 8.69 30.17
N LYS A 413 -11.83 7.54 29.51
CA LYS A 413 -10.53 7.22 28.89
C LYS A 413 -10.14 8.18 27.77
N LEU A 414 -11.10 8.72 27.02
CA LEU A 414 -10.84 9.73 25.98
C LEU A 414 -10.60 11.12 26.59
N VAL A 415 -11.31 11.49 27.65
CA VAL A 415 -11.06 12.74 28.39
C VAL A 415 -9.68 12.71 29.08
N GLU A 416 -9.28 11.56 29.65
CA GLU A 416 -7.91 11.34 30.12
C GLU A 416 -6.89 11.56 29.00
N ALA A 417 -7.19 11.10 27.78
CA ALA A 417 -6.33 11.30 26.62
C ALA A 417 -6.27 12.76 26.16
N GLU A 418 -7.38 13.52 26.24
CA GLU A 418 -7.40 14.96 25.93
C GLU A 418 -6.55 15.75 26.93
N ASN A 419 -6.72 15.51 28.23
CA ASN A 419 -5.92 16.17 29.28
C ASN A 419 -4.42 15.90 29.09
N LEU A 420 -4.03 14.66 28.77
CA LEU A 420 -2.64 14.29 28.48
C LEU A 420 -2.07 14.91 27.17
N LEU A 421 -2.91 15.52 26.33
CA LEU A 421 -2.47 16.38 25.22
C LEU A 421 -2.33 17.85 25.63
N GLU A 422 -3.00 18.32 26.69
CA GLU A 422 -2.82 19.68 27.23
C GLU A 422 -1.50 19.81 28.00
N ASP A 423 -1.07 18.76 28.69
CA ASP A 423 0.22 18.67 29.41
C ASP A 423 1.46 18.71 28.49
N VAL A 424 1.28 18.59 27.17
CA VAL A 424 2.39 18.63 26.21
C VAL A 424 2.78 20.08 25.96
N VAL A 425 3.93 20.48 26.50
CA VAL A 425 4.56 21.78 26.25
C VAL A 425 4.79 21.95 24.75
N ASP A 426 4.02 22.85 24.14
CA ASP A 426 4.07 23.15 22.70
C ASP A 426 4.40 24.64 22.52
N ASP A 427 5.65 24.91 22.10
CA ASP A 427 6.12 26.25 21.76
C ASP A 427 5.40 26.84 20.52
N GLY A 428 4.58 26.05 19.79
CA GLY A 428 3.59 26.59 18.87
C GLY A 428 2.93 25.57 17.93
N HIS A 429 1.62 25.39 18.11
CA HIS A 429 0.66 24.78 17.17
C HIS A 429 1.20 23.55 16.39
N ASN A 430 1.66 22.53 17.11
CA ASN A 430 2.09 21.28 16.49
C ASN A 430 0.90 20.61 15.76
N PRO A 431 0.93 20.50 14.41
CA PRO A 431 -0.24 20.08 13.65
C PRO A 431 -0.63 18.62 13.91
N VAL A 432 0.29 17.78 14.40
CA VAL A 432 -0.03 16.40 14.81
C VAL A 432 -0.86 16.40 16.08
N ILE A 433 -0.53 17.27 17.05
CA ILE A 433 -1.27 17.38 18.32
C ILE A 433 -2.67 17.94 18.07
N GLU A 434 -2.81 18.97 17.23
CA GLU A 434 -4.12 19.50 16.82
C GLU A 434 -5.00 18.44 16.13
N MET A 435 -4.43 17.64 15.22
CA MET A 435 -5.17 16.54 14.59
C MET A 435 -5.59 15.45 15.58
N LEU A 436 -4.76 15.14 16.59
CA LEU A 436 -5.13 14.21 17.67
C LEU A 436 -6.26 14.77 18.55
N ARG A 437 -6.23 16.07 18.89
CA ARG A 437 -7.32 16.75 19.63
C ARG A 437 -8.64 16.67 18.85
N LEU A 438 -8.64 17.02 17.57
CA LEU A 438 -9.83 16.92 16.70
C LEU A 438 -10.40 15.48 16.62
N GLU A 439 -9.53 14.48 16.59
CA GLU A 439 -9.92 13.08 16.52
C GLU A 439 -10.53 12.55 17.82
N LEU A 440 -9.96 12.89 18.97
CA LEU A 440 -10.52 12.60 20.29
C LEU A 440 -11.91 13.25 20.46
N GLN A 441 -12.03 14.54 20.13
CA GLN A 441 -13.29 15.29 20.21
C GLN A 441 -14.39 14.67 19.34
N GLN A 442 -14.05 14.23 18.12
CA GLN A 442 -15.02 13.51 17.29
C GLN A 442 -15.40 12.17 17.90
N LEU A 443 -14.44 11.36 18.37
CA LEU A 443 -14.77 10.05 18.94
C LEU A 443 -15.65 10.20 20.20
N LEU A 444 -15.37 11.20 21.05
CA LEU A 444 -16.22 11.60 22.18
C LEU A 444 -17.63 12.04 21.74
N LYS A 445 -17.76 12.74 20.61
CA LYS A 445 -19.06 13.11 20.03
C LYS A 445 -19.83 11.89 19.49
N LEU A 446 -19.13 10.89 18.97
CA LEU A 446 -19.74 9.66 18.45
C LEU A 446 -20.04 8.62 19.55
N MET A 447 -19.35 8.69 20.70
CA MET A 447 -19.63 7.89 21.91
C MET A 447 -20.73 8.50 22.81
N LYS A 448 -21.76 9.16 22.24
CA LYS A 448 -22.87 9.74 23.04
C LYS A 448 -23.94 8.73 23.46
N SER A 449 -24.16 7.70 22.66
CA SER A 449 -25.07 6.59 22.95
C SER A 449 -24.54 5.31 22.29
N GLN A 450 -25.03 4.15 22.72
CA GLN A 450 -24.60 2.87 22.16
C GLN A 450 -24.92 2.77 20.66
N GLU A 451 -26.09 3.25 20.24
CA GLU A 451 -26.49 3.28 18.84
C GLU A 451 -25.61 4.21 17.99
N THR A 452 -25.29 5.42 18.46
CA THR A 452 -24.39 6.34 17.74
C THR A 452 -22.97 5.76 17.66
N TYR A 453 -22.51 5.14 18.75
CA TYR A 453 -21.23 4.45 18.75
C TYR A 453 -21.23 3.30 17.75
N GLU A 454 -22.23 2.43 17.75
CA GLU A 454 -22.26 1.26 16.88
C GLU A 454 -22.30 1.61 15.39
N LYS A 455 -23.11 2.59 15.00
CA LYS A 455 -23.32 3.00 13.61
C LYS A 455 -22.24 3.94 13.06
N GLN A 456 -21.59 4.74 13.91
CA GLN A 456 -20.66 5.81 13.48
C GLN A 456 -19.35 5.85 14.27
N GLY A 457 -19.38 5.70 15.61
CA GLY A 457 -18.17 5.75 16.44
C GLY A 457 -17.21 4.57 16.26
N ARG A 458 -17.76 3.37 16.08
CA ARG A 458 -17.07 2.10 15.83
C ARG A 458 -16.32 2.10 14.50
N PRO A 459 -16.94 2.40 13.34
CA PRO A 459 -16.20 2.46 12.07
C PRO A 459 -15.17 3.62 12.05
N PHE A 460 -15.48 4.77 12.65
CA PHE A 460 -14.51 5.86 12.85
C PHE A 460 -13.30 5.41 13.67
N ALA A 461 -13.51 4.77 14.83
CA ALA A 461 -12.42 4.28 15.67
C ALA A 461 -11.59 3.17 15.00
N LEU A 462 -12.21 2.32 14.16
CA LEU A 462 -11.51 1.25 13.45
C LEU A 462 -10.68 1.76 12.26
N SER A 463 -11.15 2.80 11.56
CA SER A 463 -10.37 3.48 10.50
C SER A 463 -9.25 4.34 11.08
N SER A 464 -9.49 5.02 12.21
CA SER A 464 -8.47 5.68 13.04
C SER A 464 -7.38 4.70 13.49
N GLU A 465 -7.75 3.59 14.14
CA GLU A 465 -6.83 2.54 14.59
C GLU A 465 -5.97 2.06 13.42
N THR A 466 -6.59 1.75 12.28
CA THR A 466 -5.89 1.29 11.08
C THR A 466 -4.91 2.33 10.52
N SER A 467 -5.30 3.61 10.53
CA SER A 467 -4.48 4.69 10.00
C SER A 467 -3.26 4.99 10.89
N HIS A 468 -3.42 4.94 12.22
CA HIS A 468 -2.31 5.05 13.18
C HIS A 468 -1.39 3.83 13.20
N ASP A 469 -1.97 2.62 13.18
CA ASP A 469 -1.24 1.35 13.22
C ASP A 469 -0.36 1.17 11.96
N ARG A 470 -0.82 1.66 10.80
CA ARG A 470 -0.08 1.68 9.52
C ARG A 470 0.69 2.99 9.27
N GLN A 471 0.46 4.05 10.03
CA GLN A 471 0.95 5.41 9.73
C GLN A 471 0.63 5.86 8.28
N ARG A 472 -0.52 5.43 7.76
CA ARG A 472 -0.96 5.63 6.37
C ARG A 472 -2.36 6.24 6.38
N PHE A 473 -2.61 7.21 5.51
CA PHE A 473 -3.94 7.81 5.42
C PHE A 473 -5.02 6.77 5.11
N ALA A 474 -6.11 6.82 5.86
CA ALA A 474 -7.39 6.18 5.57
C ALA A 474 -8.49 7.21 5.88
N SER A 475 -9.63 7.13 5.19
CA SER A 475 -10.75 8.05 5.46
C SER A 475 -11.41 7.68 6.80
N ARG A 476 -11.69 8.69 7.62
CA ARG A 476 -12.20 8.53 9.00
C ARG A 476 -13.52 9.30 9.14
N GLY A 477 -14.57 8.84 8.46
CA GLY A 477 -15.82 9.58 8.33
C GLY A 477 -15.63 10.96 7.68
N ASP A 478 -16.46 11.92 8.05
CA ASP A 478 -16.61 13.20 7.32
C ASP A 478 -15.72 14.36 7.81
N LEU A 479 -14.60 14.05 8.47
CA LEU A 479 -13.62 15.05 8.90
C LEU A 479 -12.55 15.32 7.83
N GLU A 480 -12.87 16.22 6.90
CA GLU A 480 -11.92 16.63 5.86
C GLU A 480 -10.62 17.26 6.43
N THR A 481 -10.68 17.89 7.61
CA THR A 481 -9.51 18.49 8.27
C THR A 481 -8.53 17.47 8.86
N LEU A 482 -8.96 16.22 9.09
CA LEU A 482 -8.13 15.17 9.67
C LEU A 482 -7.24 14.53 8.59
N ARG A 483 -6.17 15.25 8.22
CA ARG A 483 -5.22 14.88 7.14
C ARG A 483 -4.00 14.08 7.63
N LEU A 484 -4.03 13.50 8.83
CA LEU A 484 -2.86 12.82 9.38
C LEU A 484 -2.43 11.64 8.48
N PHE A 485 -1.13 11.60 8.14
CA PHE A 485 -0.52 10.67 7.18
C PHE A 485 -0.95 10.83 5.71
N ALA A 486 -1.66 11.89 5.33
CA ALA A 486 -1.92 12.21 3.93
C ALA A 486 -0.63 12.62 3.22
N THR A 487 -0.50 12.24 1.94
CA THR A 487 0.57 12.75 1.06
C THR A 487 0.05 13.91 0.21
N PRO A 488 0.93 14.80 -0.30
CA PRO A 488 0.50 15.90 -1.17
C PRO A 488 -0.27 15.45 -2.43
N ARG A 489 -0.05 14.21 -2.89
CA ARG A 489 -0.80 13.62 -4.00
C ARG A 489 -2.23 13.25 -3.59
N MET A 490 -2.44 12.78 -2.36
CA MET A 490 -3.77 12.50 -1.81
C MET A 490 -4.59 13.77 -1.64
N ASP A 491 -3.98 14.88 -1.20
CA ASP A 491 -4.65 16.18 -1.11
C ASP A 491 -5.02 16.73 -2.50
N LYS A 492 -4.10 16.62 -3.47
CA LYS A 492 -4.37 16.98 -4.87
C LYS A 492 -5.55 16.19 -5.45
N TYR A 493 -5.66 14.90 -5.14
CA TYR A 493 -6.75 14.03 -5.60
C TYR A 493 -8.06 14.26 -4.85
N LEU A 494 -8.02 14.69 -3.58
CA LEU A 494 -9.19 15.15 -2.83
C LEU A 494 -9.85 16.36 -3.52
N GLU A 495 -9.08 17.39 -3.86
CA GLU A 495 -9.62 18.59 -4.52
C GLU A 495 -10.11 18.29 -5.94
N GLN A 496 -9.45 17.36 -6.65
CA GLN A 496 -9.92 16.89 -7.96
C GLN A 496 -11.19 16.03 -7.85
N ALA A 497 -11.38 15.28 -6.77
CA ALA A 497 -12.61 14.54 -6.50
C ALA A 497 -13.78 15.50 -6.23
N LYS A 498 -13.58 16.51 -5.37
CA LYS A 498 -14.58 17.57 -5.11
C LYS A 498 -15.07 18.22 -6.41
N ALA A 499 -14.13 18.70 -7.24
CA ALA A 499 -14.48 19.33 -8.52
C ALA A 499 -15.15 18.36 -9.52
N PHE A 500 -14.92 17.04 -9.39
CA PHE A 500 -15.58 16.02 -10.22
C PHE A 500 -16.96 15.64 -9.69
N ASP A 501 -17.19 15.64 -8.38
CA ASP A 501 -18.51 15.44 -7.78
C ASP A 501 -19.45 16.63 -8.08
N GLU A 502 -18.91 17.84 -8.24
CA GLU A 502 -19.65 19.03 -8.71
C GLU A 502 -20.04 18.96 -10.20
N ASP A 503 -19.15 18.45 -11.06
CA ASP A 503 -19.40 18.31 -12.50
C ASP A 503 -18.70 17.07 -13.10
N PRO A 504 -19.35 15.89 -13.08
CA PRO A 504 -18.80 14.65 -13.63
C PRO A 504 -18.54 14.69 -15.16
N SER A 505 -19.04 15.71 -15.88
CA SER A 505 -18.78 15.88 -17.31
C SER A 505 -17.37 16.41 -17.59
N LYS A 506 -16.75 17.09 -16.62
CA LYS A 506 -15.37 17.59 -16.72
C LYS A 506 -14.39 16.50 -16.25
N PRO A 507 -13.63 15.85 -17.16
CA PRO A 507 -12.71 14.79 -16.76
C PRO A 507 -11.59 15.36 -15.87
N PRO A 508 -11.19 14.65 -14.79
CA PRO A 508 -10.08 15.07 -13.96
C PRO A 508 -8.76 15.06 -14.76
N PRO A 509 -7.74 15.84 -14.38
CA PRO A 509 -6.47 15.86 -15.09
C PRO A 509 -5.85 14.47 -15.23
N SER A 510 -5.55 14.04 -16.46
CA SER A 510 -4.95 12.74 -16.75
C SER A 510 -3.57 12.60 -16.10
N VAL A 511 -3.28 11.45 -15.49
CA VAL A 511 -2.02 11.18 -14.78
C VAL A 511 -0.77 11.50 -15.62
N LEU A 512 -0.75 11.15 -16.91
CA LEU A 512 0.39 11.43 -17.81
C LEU A 512 0.71 12.93 -17.92
N LYS A 513 -0.31 13.80 -18.01
CA LYS A 513 -0.11 15.26 -18.04
C LYS A 513 0.44 15.76 -16.71
N GLU A 514 -0.02 15.21 -15.59
CA GLU A 514 0.44 15.58 -14.26
C GLU A 514 1.90 15.15 -14.03
N GLU A 515 2.28 13.94 -14.43
CA GLU A 515 3.66 13.44 -14.38
C GLU A 515 4.60 14.31 -15.23
N LEU A 516 4.18 14.69 -16.45
CA LEU A 516 4.97 15.56 -17.32
C LEU A 516 5.23 16.93 -16.67
N ILE A 517 4.20 17.52 -16.04
CA ILE A 517 4.31 18.79 -15.32
C ILE A 517 5.20 18.66 -14.07
N GLU A 518 5.06 17.57 -13.31
CA GLU A 518 5.86 17.32 -12.11
C GLU A 518 7.35 17.05 -12.45
N ALA A 519 7.62 16.33 -13.55
CA ALA A 519 8.97 16.14 -14.08
C ALA A 519 9.58 17.46 -14.60
N LEU A 520 8.81 18.27 -15.33
CA LEU A 520 9.27 19.58 -15.82
C LEU A 520 9.61 20.52 -14.64
N ARG A 521 8.76 20.58 -13.62
CA ARG A 521 9.02 21.36 -12.39
C ARG A 521 10.28 20.89 -11.68
N PHE A 522 10.49 19.58 -11.54
CA PHE A 522 11.69 19.03 -10.94
C PHE A 522 12.96 19.43 -11.71
N LEU A 523 12.96 19.30 -13.04
CA LEU A 523 14.08 19.71 -13.89
C LEU A 523 14.39 21.21 -13.79
N ILE A 524 13.36 22.07 -13.79
CA ILE A 524 13.51 23.51 -13.60
C ILE A 524 14.13 23.82 -12.23
N GLN A 525 13.65 23.18 -11.16
CA GLN A 525 14.14 23.45 -9.81
C GLN A 525 15.55 22.91 -9.57
N ALA A 526 15.91 21.76 -10.16
CA ALA A 526 17.28 21.26 -10.17
C ALA A 526 18.22 22.21 -10.94
N ALA A 527 17.79 22.76 -12.09
CA ALA A 527 18.56 23.75 -12.84
C ALA A 527 18.78 25.04 -12.04
N ILE A 528 17.75 25.55 -11.35
CA ILE A 528 17.86 26.72 -10.46
C ILE A 528 18.87 26.46 -9.34
N GLN A 529 18.80 25.31 -8.67
CA GLN A 529 19.75 24.94 -7.61
C GLN A 529 21.19 24.81 -8.14
N SER A 530 21.38 24.24 -9.34
CA SER A 530 22.70 24.17 -9.98
C SER A 530 23.25 25.56 -10.31
N LEU A 531 22.42 26.48 -10.82
CA LEU A 531 22.82 27.86 -11.09
C LEU A 531 23.20 28.62 -9.81
N GLN A 532 22.41 28.48 -8.74
CA GLN A 532 22.72 29.05 -7.43
C GLN A 532 24.03 28.50 -6.83
N ALA A 533 24.32 27.20 -7.03
CA ALA A 533 25.58 26.60 -6.61
C ALA A 533 26.78 27.15 -7.41
N ILE A 534 26.62 27.33 -8.73
CA ILE A 534 27.65 27.93 -9.60
C ILE A 534 27.90 29.39 -9.20
N GLU A 535 26.85 30.19 -9.02
CA GLU A 535 26.94 31.58 -8.56
C GLU A 535 27.69 31.69 -7.21
N LYS A 536 27.41 30.76 -6.28
CA LYS A 536 28.10 30.71 -4.98
C LYS A 536 29.58 30.35 -5.08
N ILE A 537 29.99 29.60 -6.12
CA ILE A 537 31.40 29.28 -6.40
C ILE A 537 32.10 30.44 -7.13
N ILE A 538 31.39 31.19 -7.97
CA ILE A 538 31.94 32.39 -8.64
C ILE A 538 32.18 33.53 -7.65
N ASN A 539 31.33 33.63 -6.62
CA ASN A 539 31.39 34.66 -5.58
C ASN A 539 32.20 34.25 -4.34
N SER A 540 32.98 33.15 -4.40
CA SER A 540 33.85 32.64 -3.32
C SER A 540 35.33 32.61 -3.73
#